data_AF-A0A1I7TD70-F1
#
_entry.id   AF-A0A1I7TD70-F1
#
_cell.length_a   1.000
_cell.length_b   1.000
_cell.length_c   1.000
_cell.angle_alpha   90.00
_cell.angle_beta   90.00
_cell.angle_gamma   90.00
#
_symmetry.space_group_name_H-M   'P 1'
#
loop_
_entity.id
_entity.type
_entity.pdbx_description
1 polymer ?
#
loop_
_entity_poly.entity_id
_entity_poly.type
_entity_poly.pdbx_seq_one_letter_code
_entity_poly.pdbx_strand_id
1 'polypeptide(L)'
;MPNGLAYLREVGMKVINEQILKLQLPNIREPIENGEVSIYNLLMSKYWAPQEYSLDMSEPSTFAWSMSKMHLRAAGDFQATLNSPLLLPTVPITGHFEALLGHISLYITVNMERNPLGAPQVRSTGCRSSIGYVDLNVRNTGVITDFFINAFKAFLIGNFKPQVEQKMCKMIESIIDRDMNILLSNMHLKIRINENNLDIIGETFGVAPKKHNRAGKLSSFNAKNITLTHFVQRLRDKELVLDYQMLTAPFVQNGAINMLSKGEISWRGHGGTPFHPPNIRIPAPHGVHMIEFYASDYLANSMLYHSYRQKFLDVTVGPESSPQLQGLLVTTCGPAGFCLGEFLGTLGEQFPDRQVEIEFFAKKVEIHQN
;
A
#
# COMPACT_ATOMS: atom_id res chain seq x y z
N MET A 1 6.62 -3.35 -18.98
CA MET A 1 5.79 -3.07 -17.79
C MET A 1 6.72 -2.65 -16.66
N PRO A 2 6.44 -1.54 -15.94
CA PRO A 2 7.24 -1.15 -14.77
C PRO A 2 7.28 -2.24 -13.70
N ASN A 3 8.41 -2.34 -12.99
CA ASN A 3 8.66 -3.40 -12.01
C ASN A 3 7.61 -3.44 -10.88
N GLY A 4 7.10 -2.27 -10.44
CA GLY A 4 6.09 -2.21 -9.38
C GLY A 4 4.72 -2.78 -9.79
N LEU A 5 4.32 -2.55 -11.04
CA LEU A 5 3.06 -3.08 -11.56
C LEU A 5 3.17 -4.57 -11.87
N ALA A 6 4.32 -5.02 -12.35
CA ALA A 6 4.59 -6.45 -12.47
C ALA A 6 4.48 -7.14 -11.10
N TYR A 7 5.04 -6.54 -10.04
CA TYR A 7 4.90 -7.06 -8.68
C TYR A 7 3.43 -7.08 -8.21
N LEU A 8 2.68 -5.99 -8.44
CA LEU A 8 1.26 -5.93 -8.12
C LEU A 8 0.46 -7.04 -8.83
N ARG A 9 0.76 -7.30 -10.10
CA ARG A 9 0.17 -8.39 -10.88
C ARG A 9 0.44 -9.75 -10.23
N GLU A 10 1.68 -10.06 -9.86
CA GLU A 10 2.04 -11.34 -9.23
C GLU A 10 1.35 -11.53 -7.87
N VAL A 11 1.29 -10.48 -7.05
CA VAL A 11 0.60 -10.51 -5.75
C VAL A 11 -0.90 -10.72 -5.95
N GLY A 12 -1.52 -10.00 -6.89
CA GLY A 12 -2.93 -10.17 -7.24
C GLY A 12 -3.24 -11.61 -7.67
N MET A 13 -2.37 -12.20 -8.49
CA MET A 13 -2.53 -13.59 -8.92
C MET A 13 -2.48 -14.59 -7.76
N LYS A 14 -1.59 -14.39 -6.79
CA LYS A 14 -1.53 -15.22 -5.58
C LYS A 14 -2.84 -15.17 -4.81
N VAL A 15 -3.40 -13.98 -4.60
CA VAL A 15 -4.67 -13.80 -3.87
C VAL A 15 -5.81 -14.51 -4.59
N ILE A 16 -5.93 -14.34 -5.91
CA ILE A 16 -7.00 -14.98 -6.70
C ILE A 16 -6.90 -16.51 -6.63
N ASN A 17 -5.69 -17.06 -6.77
CA ASN A 17 -5.48 -18.50 -6.73
C ASN A 17 -5.88 -19.11 -5.38
N GLU A 18 -5.71 -18.38 -4.27
CA GLU A 18 -6.14 -18.82 -2.94
C GLU A 18 -7.65 -18.69 -2.70
N GLN A 19 -8.31 -17.73 -3.36
CA GLN A 19 -9.72 -17.43 -3.13
C GLN A 19 -10.68 -18.23 -4.02
N ILE A 20 -10.29 -18.60 -5.25
CA ILE A 20 -11.17 -19.33 -6.19
C ILE A 20 -11.67 -20.66 -5.61
N LEU A 21 -10.82 -21.41 -4.90
CA LEU A 21 -11.25 -22.69 -4.30
C LEU A 21 -12.20 -22.51 -3.11
N LYS A 22 -12.32 -21.30 -2.56
CA LYS A 22 -13.22 -20.96 -1.45
C LYS A 22 -14.58 -20.47 -1.94
N LEU A 23 -14.83 -20.48 -3.25
CA LEU A 23 -16.12 -20.09 -3.83
C LEU A 23 -17.24 -20.99 -3.31
N GLN A 24 -18.19 -20.39 -2.60
CA GLN A 24 -19.41 -21.04 -2.15
C GLN A 24 -20.56 -20.71 -3.09
N LEU A 25 -21.14 -21.75 -3.69
CA LEU A 25 -22.30 -21.66 -4.58
C LEU A 25 -23.55 -22.14 -3.84
N PRO A 26 -24.70 -21.46 -4.02
CA PRO A 26 -25.96 -21.91 -3.45
C PRO A 26 -26.45 -23.17 -4.16
N ASN A 27 -27.36 -23.90 -3.52
CA ASN A 27 -28.09 -24.97 -4.18
C ASN A 27 -28.91 -24.37 -5.34
N ILE A 28 -28.92 -25.05 -6.48
CA ILE A 28 -29.64 -24.62 -7.68
C ILE A 28 -30.77 -25.61 -7.92
N ARG A 29 -31.98 -25.11 -8.15
CA ARG A 29 -33.16 -25.92 -8.43
C ARG A 29 -33.91 -25.25 -9.55
N GLU A 30 -34.01 -25.90 -10.71
CA GLU A 30 -34.72 -25.36 -11.87
C GLU A 30 -35.66 -26.38 -12.48
N PRO A 31 -36.83 -25.92 -12.97
CA PRO A 31 -37.71 -26.74 -13.78
C PRO A 31 -37.08 -27.03 -15.14
N ILE A 32 -37.30 -28.23 -15.66
CA ILE A 32 -36.97 -28.63 -17.03
C ILE A 32 -38.26 -29.06 -17.75
N GLU A 33 -38.25 -29.15 -19.09
CA GLU A 33 -39.47 -29.41 -19.89
C GLU A 33 -40.34 -30.57 -19.38
N ASN A 34 -39.71 -31.63 -18.88
CA ASN A 34 -40.40 -32.81 -18.36
C ASN A 34 -40.00 -33.12 -16.91
N GLY A 35 -39.85 -32.13 -16.04
CA GLY A 35 -39.49 -32.39 -14.65
C GLY A 35 -38.77 -31.26 -13.93
N GLU A 36 -37.92 -31.62 -12.97
CA GLU A 36 -37.13 -30.68 -12.19
C GLU A 36 -35.75 -31.25 -11.89
N VAL A 37 -34.73 -30.40 -11.93
CA VAL A 37 -33.35 -30.76 -11.58
C VAL A 37 -32.89 -29.86 -10.45
N SER A 38 -32.31 -30.48 -9.42
CA SER A 38 -31.61 -29.77 -8.36
C SER A 38 -30.19 -30.28 -8.19
N ILE A 39 -29.27 -29.36 -7.91
CA ILE A 39 -27.89 -29.64 -7.51
C ILE A 39 -27.60 -29.00 -6.15
N TYR A 40 -26.88 -29.73 -5.31
CA TYR A 40 -26.58 -29.33 -3.94
C TYR A 40 -25.22 -29.91 -3.50
N ASN A 41 -24.77 -29.53 -2.29
CA ASN A 41 -23.44 -29.89 -1.76
C ASN A 41 -22.28 -29.56 -2.71
N LEU A 42 -22.37 -28.39 -3.35
CA LEU A 42 -21.39 -27.96 -4.35
C LEU A 42 -20.04 -27.63 -3.70
N LEU A 43 -18.97 -28.21 -4.24
CA LEU A 43 -17.60 -27.97 -3.81
C LEU A 43 -16.70 -27.74 -5.03
N MET A 44 -15.84 -26.72 -4.94
CA MET A 44 -14.75 -26.52 -5.89
C MET A 44 -13.59 -27.44 -5.52
N SER A 45 -13.44 -28.55 -6.24
CA SER A 45 -12.50 -29.62 -5.89
C SER A 45 -11.09 -29.41 -6.45
N LYS A 46 -10.97 -28.75 -7.60
CA LYS A 46 -9.67 -28.49 -8.23
C LYS A 46 -9.71 -27.24 -9.09
N TYR A 47 -8.62 -26.49 -9.10
CA TYR A 47 -8.45 -25.28 -9.89
C TYR A 47 -7.09 -25.31 -10.59
N TRP A 48 -7.07 -24.85 -11.84
CA TRP A 48 -5.85 -24.63 -12.62
C TRP A 48 -5.71 -23.14 -12.89
N ALA A 49 -4.62 -22.58 -12.38
CA ALA A 49 -4.26 -21.17 -12.52
C ALA A 49 -4.18 -20.73 -14.00
N PRO A 50 -4.41 -19.44 -14.30
CA PRO A 50 -4.36 -18.95 -15.66
C PRO A 50 -2.95 -19.11 -16.24
N GLN A 51 -2.89 -19.49 -17.52
CA GLN A 51 -1.64 -19.52 -18.27
C GLN A 51 -1.27 -18.14 -18.81
N GLU A 52 -2.27 -17.28 -18.99
CA GLU A 52 -2.11 -15.93 -19.50
C GLU A 52 -2.82 -14.96 -18.55
N TYR A 53 -2.09 -13.96 -18.08
CA TYR A 53 -2.62 -12.88 -17.28
C TYR A 53 -1.82 -11.59 -17.49
N SER A 54 -2.52 -10.47 -17.55
CA SER A 54 -1.95 -9.13 -17.71
C SER A 54 -2.60 -8.16 -16.73
N LEU A 55 -1.83 -7.12 -16.40
CA LEU A 55 -2.32 -5.93 -15.73
C LEU A 55 -1.99 -4.77 -16.64
N ASP A 56 -3.05 -4.15 -17.16
CA ASP A 56 -2.96 -3.05 -18.10
C ASP A 56 -3.51 -1.80 -17.44
N MET A 57 -2.92 -0.65 -17.74
CA MET A 57 -3.41 0.63 -17.22
C MET A 57 -4.01 1.43 -18.36
N SER A 58 -5.07 2.16 -18.06
CA SER A 58 -5.71 3.07 -18.98
C SER A 58 -5.91 4.41 -18.32
N GLU A 59 -5.50 5.46 -19.02
CA GLU A 59 -5.78 6.84 -18.64
C GLU A 59 -7.30 7.08 -18.56
N PRO A 60 -7.78 7.95 -17.66
CA PRO A 60 -7.00 8.77 -16.73
C PRO A 60 -6.64 8.09 -15.41
N SER A 61 -7.40 7.11 -14.91
CA SER A 61 -7.25 6.62 -13.53
C SER A 61 -7.64 5.15 -13.35
N THR A 62 -7.59 4.36 -14.43
CA THR A 62 -8.06 2.98 -14.41
C THR A 62 -6.93 1.99 -14.63
N PHE A 63 -7.07 0.82 -14.03
CA PHE A 63 -6.29 -0.35 -14.41
C PHE A 63 -7.23 -1.56 -14.57
N ALA A 64 -6.85 -2.48 -15.43
CA ALA A 64 -7.61 -3.68 -15.72
C ALA A 64 -6.74 -4.92 -15.54
N TRP A 65 -7.30 -5.96 -14.92
CA TRP A 65 -6.69 -7.27 -14.88
C TRP A 65 -7.43 -8.20 -15.81
N SER A 66 -6.67 -8.85 -16.68
CA SER A 66 -7.18 -9.87 -17.58
C SER A 66 -6.49 -11.19 -17.25
N MET A 67 -7.25 -12.25 -17.14
CA MET A 67 -6.72 -13.62 -16.97
C MET A 67 -7.54 -14.60 -17.80
N SER A 68 -6.87 -15.57 -18.40
CA SER A 68 -7.49 -16.52 -19.33
C SER A 68 -6.89 -17.92 -19.18
N LYS A 69 -7.51 -18.90 -19.87
CA LYS A 69 -7.09 -20.31 -19.89
C LYS A 69 -7.10 -20.95 -18.50
N MET A 70 -7.99 -20.50 -17.62
CA MET A 70 -8.21 -21.15 -16.34
C MET A 70 -9.15 -22.34 -16.50
N HIS A 71 -9.02 -23.31 -15.61
CA HIS A 71 -9.97 -24.41 -15.49
C HIS A 71 -10.40 -24.54 -14.03
N LEU A 72 -11.65 -24.93 -13.82
CA LEU A 72 -12.24 -25.14 -12.50
C LEU A 72 -13.02 -26.44 -12.53
N ARG A 73 -12.82 -27.26 -11.50
CA ARG A 73 -13.56 -28.49 -11.31
C ARG A 73 -14.47 -28.33 -10.11
N ALA A 74 -15.75 -28.53 -10.36
CA ALA A 74 -16.78 -28.55 -9.35
C ALA A 74 -17.30 -29.98 -9.20
N ALA A 75 -17.63 -30.36 -7.98
CA ALA A 75 -18.32 -31.61 -7.69
C ALA A 75 -19.52 -31.33 -6.80
N GLY A 76 -20.52 -32.19 -6.87
CA GLY A 76 -21.71 -32.07 -6.04
C GLY A 76 -22.69 -33.21 -6.29
N ASP A 77 -23.79 -33.16 -5.58
CA ASP A 77 -24.86 -34.13 -5.71
C ASP A 77 -26.00 -33.52 -6.53
N PHE A 78 -26.72 -34.37 -7.25
CA PHE A 78 -27.88 -33.95 -8.01
C PHE A 78 -29.08 -34.87 -7.73
N GLN A 79 -30.26 -34.30 -7.89
CA GLN A 79 -31.54 -35.00 -7.87
C GLN A 79 -32.39 -34.47 -9.02
N ALA A 80 -32.84 -35.38 -9.89
CA ALA A 80 -33.71 -35.09 -11.01
C ALA A 80 -35.01 -35.89 -10.90
N THR A 81 -36.14 -35.19 -10.95
CA THR A 81 -37.47 -35.79 -11.06
C THR A 81 -37.94 -35.61 -12.49
N LEU A 82 -38.34 -36.69 -13.16
CA LEU A 82 -38.87 -36.65 -14.52
C LEU A 82 -40.37 -36.93 -14.46
N ASN A 83 -41.19 -36.04 -15.01
CA ASN A 83 -42.63 -36.25 -15.09
C ASN A 83 -42.91 -37.21 -16.25
N SER A 84 -43.44 -38.39 -15.93
CA SER A 84 -43.92 -39.34 -16.96
C SER A 84 -45.35 -38.99 -17.38
N PRO A 85 -45.67 -38.97 -18.69
CA PRO A 85 -47.05 -38.78 -19.17
C PRO A 85 -48.01 -39.91 -18.74
N LEU A 86 -47.49 -41.02 -18.21
CA LEU A 86 -48.25 -42.20 -17.78
C LEU A 86 -48.62 -42.22 -16.29
N LEU A 87 -48.43 -41.13 -15.53
CA LEU A 87 -48.77 -41.01 -14.10
C LEU A 87 -48.16 -42.09 -13.18
N LEU A 88 -47.14 -42.83 -13.64
CA LEU A 88 -46.40 -43.77 -12.83
C LEU A 88 -45.45 -43.01 -11.89
N PRO A 89 -45.31 -43.40 -10.62
CA PRO A 89 -44.39 -42.76 -9.69
C PRO A 89 -42.95 -42.92 -10.20
N THR A 90 -42.39 -41.85 -10.75
CA THR A 90 -41.02 -41.80 -11.21
C THR A 90 -40.09 -41.68 -10.02
N VAL A 91 -39.27 -42.70 -9.81
CA VAL A 91 -38.19 -42.66 -8.82
C VAL A 91 -37.23 -41.53 -9.22
N PRO A 92 -36.90 -40.59 -8.31
CA PRO A 92 -35.96 -39.53 -8.62
C PRO A 92 -34.60 -40.13 -8.97
N ILE A 93 -34.01 -39.65 -10.05
CA ILE A 93 -32.63 -39.98 -10.41
C ILE A 93 -31.74 -39.15 -9.51
N THR A 94 -31.00 -39.81 -8.63
CA THR A 94 -30.00 -39.18 -7.78
C THR A 94 -28.62 -39.66 -8.16
N GLY A 95 -27.61 -38.85 -7.90
CA GLY A 95 -26.23 -39.26 -8.12
C GLY A 95 -25.24 -38.15 -7.82
N HIS A 96 -23.98 -38.44 -8.13
CA HIS A 96 -22.88 -37.51 -7.95
C HIS A 96 -22.39 -37.04 -9.31
N PHE A 97 -22.12 -35.74 -9.44
CA PHE A 97 -21.58 -35.17 -10.66
C PHE A 97 -20.26 -34.45 -10.41
N GLU A 98 -19.41 -34.47 -11.42
CA GLU A 98 -18.16 -33.73 -11.51
C GLU A 98 -18.19 -32.93 -12.81
N ALA A 99 -18.20 -31.61 -12.70
CA ALA A 99 -18.21 -30.68 -13.81
C ALA A 99 -16.85 -30.01 -13.95
N LEU A 100 -16.22 -30.13 -15.12
CA LEU A 100 -15.02 -29.37 -15.49
C LEU A 100 -15.45 -28.16 -16.32
N LEU A 101 -15.31 -26.97 -15.74
CA LEU A 101 -15.48 -25.70 -16.40
C LEU A 101 -14.13 -25.29 -17.00
N GLY A 102 -14.07 -25.16 -18.32
CA GLY A 102 -12.84 -24.92 -19.06
C GLY A 102 -12.85 -23.63 -19.88
N HIS A 103 -11.64 -23.17 -20.22
CA HIS A 103 -11.42 -21.89 -20.89
C HIS A 103 -12.11 -20.74 -20.14
N ILE A 104 -11.91 -20.69 -18.83
CA ILE A 104 -12.45 -19.61 -18.01
C ILE A 104 -11.56 -18.39 -18.21
N SER A 105 -12.20 -17.25 -18.47
CA SER A 105 -11.57 -15.94 -18.52
C SER A 105 -12.25 -14.99 -17.55
N LEU A 106 -11.46 -14.18 -16.86
CA LEU A 106 -11.93 -13.15 -15.95
C LEU A 106 -11.27 -11.83 -16.33
N TYR A 107 -12.08 -10.79 -16.45
CA TYR A 107 -11.67 -9.44 -16.76
C TYR A 107 -12.29 -8.48 -15.74
N ILE A 108 -11.48 -7.69 -15.07
CA ILE A 108 -11.94 -6.73 -14.05
C ILE A 108 -11.31 -5.37 -14.34
N THR A 109 -12.13 -4.32 -14.28
CA THR A 109 -11.68 -2.93 -14.42
C THR A 109 -11.85 -2.20 -13.09
N VAL A 110 -10.79 -1.54 -12.65
CA VAL A 110 -10.69 -0.87 -11.36
C VAL A 110 -10.37 0.60 -11.57
N ASN A 111 -11.16 1.47 -10.96
CA ASN A 111 -10.90 2.91 -10.90
C ASN A 111 -10.16 3.26 -9.61
N MET A 112 -9.17 4.13 -9.72
CA MET A 112 -8.43 4.68 -8.59
C MET A 112 -9.00 6.04 -8.21
N GLU A 113 -9.17 6.26 -6.91
CA GLU A 113 -9.87 7.42 -6.37
C GLU A 113 -9.16 7.97 -5.14
N ARG A 114 -9.59 9.17 -4.75
CA ARG A 114 -9.19 9.82 -3.50
C ARG A 114 -10.39 9.81 -2.57
N ASN A 115 -10.21 9.23 -1.38
CA ASN A 115 -11.24 9.29 -0.36
C ASN A 115 -11.32 10.71 0.27
N PRO A 116 -12.39 11.03 1.02
CA PRO A 116 -12.54 12.35 1.66
C PRO A 116 -11.43 12.71 2.65
N LEU A 117 -10.75 11.72 3.23
CA LEU A 117 -9.63 11.91 4.16
C LEU A 117 -8.30 12.18 3.44
N GLY A 118 -8.26 12.11 2.11
CA GLY A 118 -7.07 12.28 1.30
C GLY A 118 -6.22 11.03 1.13
N ALA A 119 -6.74 9.84 1.43
CA ALA A 119 -6.09 8.54 1.16
C ALA A 119 -6.48 7.97 -0.21
N PRO A 120 -5.62 7.13 -0.81
CA PRO A 120 -5.97 6.38 -2.00
C PRO A 120 -7.07 5.35 -1.71
N GLN A 121 -7.97 5.20 -2.67
CA GLN A 121 -9.04 4.21 -2.65
C GLN A 121 -9.15 3.60 -4.05
N VAL A 122 -9.62 2.37 -4.15
CA VAL A 122 -9.95 1.72 -5.41
C VAL A 122 -11.42 1.32 -5.44
N ARG A 123 -12.02 1.30 -6.62
CA ARG A 123 -13.38 0.81 -6.84
C ARG A 123 -13.46 -0.02 -8.10
N SER A 124 -14.05 -1.22 -8.01
CA SER A 124 -14.41 -2.02 -9.16
C SER A 124 -15.50 -1.30 -9.99
N THR A 125 -15.29 -1.18 -11.29
CA THR A 125 -16.21 -0.47 -12.20
C THR A 125 -16.88 -1.40 -13.20
N GLY A 126 -16.26 -2.54 -13.50
CA GLY A 126 -16.85 -3.56 -14.34
C GLY A 126 -16.12 -4.88 -14.20
N CYS A 127 -16.88 -5.96 -14.07
CA CYS A 127 -16.39 -7.33 -14.09
C CYS A 127 -17.05 -8.14 -15.20
N ARG A 128 -16.26 -8.95 -15.89
CA ARG A 128 -16.74 -9.94 -16.84
C ARG A 128 -16.02 -11.27 -16.60
N SER A 129 -16.80 -12.29 -16.30
CA SER A 129 -16.34 -13.68 -16.28
C SER A 129 -17.02 -14.44 -17.41
N SER A 130 -16.29 -15.31 -18.10
CA SER A 130 -16.88 -16.20 -19.10
C SER A 130 -16.23 -17.56 -19.10
N ILE A 131 -17.04 -18.59 -19.28
CA ILE A 131 -16.63 -19.99 -19.30
C ILE A 131 -16.87 -20.53 -20.72
N GLY A 132 -15.82 -21.04 -21.35
CA GLY A 132 -15.89 -21.54 -22.73
C GLY A 132 -16.73 -22.81 -22.86
N TYR A 133 -16.45 -23.81 -22.02
CA TYR A 133 -17.16 -25.10 -22.08
C TYR A 133 -17.33 -25.72 -20.68
N VAL A 134 -18.27 -26.66 -20.60
CA VAL A 134 -18.53 -27.48 -19.42
C VAL A 134 -18.50 -28.95 -19.83
N ASP A 135 -17.57 -29.71 -19.27
CA ASP A 135 -17.52 -31.16 -19.40
C ASP A 135 -18.10 -31.81 -18.15
N LEU A 136 -18.91 -32.84 -18.36
CA LEU A 136 -19.69 -33.48 -17.31
C LEU A 136 -19.26 -34.94 -17.17
N ASN A 137 -19.00 -35.35 -15.94
CA ASN A 137 -18.84 -36.74 -15.55
C ASN A 137 -19.85 -37.05 -14.43
N VAL A 138 -20.54 -38.19 -14.53
CA VAL A 138 -21.60 -38.56 -13.58
C VAL A 138 -21.35 -39.95 -13.05
N ARG A 139 -21.58 -40.16 -11.76
CA ARG A 139 -21.40 -41.43 -11.05
C ARG A 139 -22.63 -41.76 -10.21
N ASN A 140 -22.79 -43.05 -9.91
CA ASN A 140 -23.79 -43.57 -8.97
C ASN A 140 -25.25 -43.22 -9.30
N THR A 141 -25.61 -43.13 -10.59
CA THR A 141 -26.97 -42.76 -11.00
C THR A 141 -27.88 -43.97 -11.29
N GLY A 142 -27.34 -45.19 -11.18
CA GLY A 142 -28.02 -46.44 -11.53
C GLY A 142 -28.20 -46.61 -13.03
N VAL A 143 -29.20 -45.95 -13.62
CA VAL A 143 -29.54 -46.01 -15.04
C VAL A 143 -29.13 -44.70 -15.72
N ILE A 144 -28.02 -44.72 -16.45
CA ILE A 144 -27.54 -43.60 -17.26
C ILE A 144 -28.09 -43.78 -18.66
N THR A 145 -28.86 -42.81 -19.15
CA THR A 145 -29.16 -42.69 -20.58
C THR A 145 -28.41 -41.49 -21.14
N ASP A 146 -27.99 -41.58 -22.41
CA ASP A 146 -27.39 -40.45 -23.13
C ASP A 146 -28.32 -39.24 -23.14
N PHE A 147 -29.64 -39.48 -23.14
CA PHE A 147 -30.67 -38.46 -23.00
C PHE A 147 -30.52 -37.66 -21.69
N PHE A 148 -30.39 -38.34 -20.54
CA PHE A 148 -30.22 -37.68 -19.26
C PHE A 148 -28.91 -36.88 -19.19
N ILE A 149 -27.80 -37.43 -19.68
CA ILE A 149 -26.50 -36.74 -19.69
C ILE A 149 -26.60 -35.43 -20.48
N ASN A 150 -27.20 -35.47 -21.67
CA ASN A 150 -27.34 -34.30 -22.52
C ASN A 150 -28.27 -33.24 -21.89
N ALA A 151 -29.37 -33.66 -21.28
CA ALA A 151 -30.28 -32.77 -20.57
C ALA A 151 -29.61 -32.12 -19.34
N PHE A 152 -28.85 -32.90 -18.55
CA PHE A 152 -28.15 -32.39 -17.39
C PHE A 152 -27.01 -31.45 -17.80
N LYS A 153 -26.29 -31.75 -18.89
CA LYS A 153 -25.29 -30.85 -19.47
C LYS A 153 -25.91 -29.53 -19.89
N ALA A 154 -27.08 -29.54 -20.54
CA ALA A 154 -27.81 -28.33 -20.90
C ALA A 154 -28.24 -27.52 -19.66
N PHE A 155 -28.73 -28.18 -18.61
CA PHE A 155 -29.03 -27.54 -17.33
C PHE A 155 -27.80 -26.87 -16.70
N LEU A 156 -26.64 -27.55 -16.70
CA LEU A 156 -25.42 -26.96 -16.16
C LEU A 156 -24.96 -25.73 -16.96
N ILE A 157 -25.09 -25.77 -18.29
CA ILE A 157 -24.74 -24.63 -19.16
C ILE A 157 -25.71 -23.46 -18.94
N GLY A 158 -27.00 -23.73 -18.78
CA GLY A 158 -28.04 -22.71 -18.62
C GLY A 158 -28.06 -22.06 -17.24
N ASN A 159 -27.75 -22.83 -16.18
CA ASN A 159 -28.04 -22.41 -14.80
C ASN A 159 -26.80 -22.42 -13.90
N PHE A 160 -25.96 -23.45 -13.98
CA PHE A 160 -24.78 -23.56 -13.13
C PHE A 160 -23.64 -22.65 -13.61
N LYS A 161 -23.32 -22.68 -14.90
CA LYS A 161 -22.31 -21.83 -15.55
C LYS A 161 -22.47 -20.33 -15.21
N PRO A 162 -23.63 -19.69 -15.46
CA PRO A 162 -23.77 -18.26 -15.16
C PRO A 162 -23.67 -17.95 -13.66
N GLN A 163 -24.06 -18.87 -12.78
CA GLN A 163 -23.87 -18.70 -11.34
C GLN A 163 -22.38 -18.72 -10.95
N VAL A 164 -21.58 -19.60 -11.56
CA VAL A 164 -20.12 -19.60 -11.38
C VAL A 164 -19.52 -18.29 -11.89
N GLU A 165 -19.89 -17.86 -13.10
CA GLU A 165 -19.42 -16.59 -13.69
C GLU A 165 -19.72 -15.40 -12.77
N GLN A 166 -20.97 -15.28 -12.29
CA GLN A 166 -21.38 -14.23 -11.38
C GLN A 166 -20.64 -14.30 -10.04
N LYS A 167 -20.46 -15.51 -9.48
CA LYS A 167 -19.79 -15.67 -8.19
C LYS A 167 -18.30 -15.33 -8.27
N MET A 168 -17.64 -15.64 -9.39
CA MET A 168 -16.25 -15.22 -9.65
C MET A 168 -16.13 -13.69 -9.67
N CYS A 169 -17.06 -13.00 -10.32
CA CYS A 169 -17.07 -11.54 -10.31
C CYS A 169 -17.29 -10.96 -8.92
N LYS A 170 -18.30 -11.44 -8.20
CA LYS A 170 -18.54 -11.01 -6.81
C LYS A 170 -17.34 -11.24 -5.89
N MET A 171 -16.60 -12.33 -6.09
CA MET A 171 -15.38 -12.61 -5.34
C MET A 171 -14.30 -11.56 -5.60
N ILE A 172 -13.96 -11.29 -6.87
CA ILE A 172 -12.89 -10.33 -7.19
C ILE A 172 -13.30 -8.90 -6.86
N GLU A 173 -14.56 -8.52 -7.08
CA GLU A 173 -15.12 -7.23 -6.65
C GLU A 173 -14.99 -7.06 -5.13
N SER A 174 -15.32 -8.09 -4.35
CA SER A 174 -15.15 -8.03 -2.89
C SER A 174 -13.69 -7.86 -2.48
N ILE A 175 -12.75 -8.54 -3.15
CA ILE A 175 -11.31 -8.40 -2.85
C ILE A 175 -10.85 -6.96 -3.12
N ILE A 176 -11.30 -6.35 -4.22
CA ILE A 176 -10.92 -4.99 -4.60
C ILE A 176 -11.60 -3.95 -3.70
N ASP A 177 -12.93 -4.01 -3.58
CA ASP A 177 -13.71 -2.98 -2.94
C ASP A 177 -13.61 -3.03 -1.40
N ARG A 178 -13.25 -4.18 -0.84
CA ARG A 178 -13.09 -4.37 0.60
C ARG A 178 -11.62 -4.56 0.98
N ASP A 179 -11.00 -5.66 0.57
CA ASP A 179 -9.71 -6.09 1.14
C ASP A 179 -8.57 -5.15 0.73
N MET A 180 -8.51 -4.75 -0.55
CA MET A 180 -7.51 -3.76 -1.00
C MET A 180 -7.74 -2.41 -0.34
N ASN A 181 -8.99 -1.96 -0.21
CA ASN A 181 -9.31 -0.69 0.46
C ASN A 181 -8.96 -0.70 1.95
N ILE A 182 -9.10 -1.83 2.65
CA ILE A 182 -8.61 -1.98 4.03
C ILE A 182 -7.09 -1.76 4.07
N LEU A 183 -6.34 -2.39 3.16
CA LEU A 183 -4.89 -2.21 3.10
C LEU A 183 -4.50 -0.76 2.80
N LEU A 184 -5.16 -0.12 1.83
CA LEU A 184 -4.92 1.28 1.47
C LEU A 184 -5.29 2.24 2.62
N SER A 185 -6.31 1.92 3.41
CA SER A 185 -6.73 2.73 4.55
C SER A 185 -5.72 2.74 5.71
N ASN A 186 -4.83 1.74 5.78
CA ASN A 186 -3.76 1.68 6.78
C ASN A 186 -2.57 2.61 6.46
N MET A 187 -2.63 3.35 5.34
CA MET A 187 -1.64 4.35 5.00
C MET A 187 -1.75 5.55 5.94
N HIS A 188 -0.71 5.79 6.76
CA HIS A 188 -0.67 6.81 7.80
C HIS A 188 -0.53 8.25 7.27
N LEU A 189 -1.55 8.84 6.64
CA LEU A 189 -1.48 10.14 5.92
C LEU A 189 -0.80 11.32 6.65
N LYS A 190 -0.68 11.23 7.98
CA LYS A 190 0.10 12.15 8.81
C LYS A 190 1.10 11.35 9.63
N ILE A 191 2.39 11.55 9.38
CA ILE A 191 3.49 10.89 10.11
C ILE A 191 4.18 11.90 11.01
N ARG A 192 4.35 11.55 12.28
CA ARG A 192 5.25 12.28 13.18
C ARG A 192 6.68 11.96 12.80
N ILE A 193 7.48 12.99 12.60
CA ILE A 193 8.88 12.83 12.18
C ILE A 193 9.74 12.28 13.34
N ASN A 194 9.22 12.29 14.57
CA ASN A 194 9.88 11.77 15.77
C ASN A 194 9.88 10.23 15.86
N GLU A 195 8.91 9.54 15.26
CA GLU A 195 8.69 8.12 15.58
C GLU A 195 9.92 7.25 15.26
N ASN A 196 10.26 6.36 16.19
CA ASN A 196 11.56 5.67 16.33
C ASN A 196 12.03 4.84 15.11
N ASN A 197 11.25 4.74 14.05
CA ASN A 197 11.53 3.91 12.88
C ASN A 197 11.91 4.67 11.60
N LEU A 198 11.77 6.00 11.53
CA LEU A 198 12.03 6.79 10.32
C LEU A 198 12.83 8.05 10.67
N ASP A 199 14.17 7.97 10.61
CA ASP A 199 15.07 9.13 10.81
C ASP A 199 15.15 9.99 9.53
N ILE A 200 14.00 10.53 9.10
CA ILE A 200 13.88 11.34 7.88
C ILE A 200 14.77 12.59 7.99
N ILE A 201 14.87 13.16 9.18
CA ILE A 201 15.69 14.35 9.46
C ILE A 201 17.17 13.97 9.34
N GLY A 202 17.61 12.89 9.99
CA GLY A 202 18.98 12.41 9.86
C GLY A 202 19.35 12.07 8.42
N GLU A 203 18.47 11.45 7.64
CA GLU A 203 18.74 11.15 6.23
C GLU A 203 18.80 12.43 5.37
N THR A 204 17.87 13.36 5.57
CA THR A 204 17.80 14.65 4.83
C THR A 204 19.05 15.51 5.08
N PHE A 205 19.54 15.54 6.32
CA PHE A 205 20.72 16.32 6.71
C PHE A 205 22.03 15.52 6.66
N GLY A 206 22.00 14.25 6.24
CA GLY A 206 23.18 13.38 6.16
C GLY A 206 23.81 12.99 7.50
N VAL A 207 23.04 13.08 8.59
CA VAL A 207 23.44 12.77 9.98
C VAL A 207 22.98 11.38 10.43
N ALA A 208 22.11 10.70 9.67
CA ALA A 208 21.61 9.37 10.00
C ALA A 208 22.77 8.36 10.12
N PRO A 209 22.78 7.51 11.16
CA PRO A 209 23.82 6.50 11.32
C PRO A 209 23.77 5.51 10.15
N LYS A 210 24.80 5.53 9.30
CA LYS A 210 25.00 4.49 8.28
C LYS A 210 25.02 3.13 8.99
N LYS A 211 24.09 2.23 8.64
CA LYS A 211 24.15 0.82 9.06
C LYS A 211 25.42 0.18 8.48
N HIS A 212 26.54 0.32 9.18
CA HIS A 212 27.79 -0.34 8.84
C HIS A 212 27.78 -1.78 9.38
N ASN A 213 27.42 -2.72 8.52
CA ASN A 213 27.88 -4.09 8.68
C ASN A 213 29.37 -4.14 8.32
N ARG A 214 30.22 -4.19 9.35
CA ARG A 214 31.49 -4.93 9.48
C ARG A 214 32.55 -4.12 10.24
N ALA A 215 33.11 -4.82 11.23
CA ALA A 215 34.15 -4.39 12.14
C ALA A 215 35.40 -3.88 11.41
N GLY A 216 35.96 -2.77 11.91
CA GLY A 216 37.26 -2.28 11.47
C GLY A 216 37.55 -0.86 11.93
N LYS A 217 38.39 -0.74 12.96
CA LYS A 217 39.15 0.44 13.40
C LYS A 217 38.37 1.64 13.98
N LEU A 218 38.64 1.84 15.28
CA LEU A 218 38.48 3.07 16.05
C LEU A 218 38.96 4.28 15.23
N SER A 219 38.01 5.05 14.71
CA SER A 219 38.27 6.32 14.05
C SER A 219 37.80 7.45 14.96
N SER A 220 38.72 8.40 15.14
CA SER A 220 38.55 9.68 15.81
C SER A 220 37.17 10.30 15.55
N PHE A 221 36.37 10.45 16.60
CA PHE A 221 35.11 11.20 16.54
C PHE A 221 35.43 12.68 16.31
N ASN A 222 35.29 13.12 15.06
CA ASN A 222 35.29 14.52 14.68
C ASN A 222 34.19 15.27 15.48
N ALA A 223 34.61 16.22 16.32
CA ALA A 223 33.72 17.04 17.17
C ALA A 223 32.63 17.81 16.40
N LYS A 224 32.75 17.96 15.07
CA LYS A 224 31.71 18.54 14.20
C LYS A 224 30.41 17.73 14.15
N ASN A 225 30.45 16.43 14.45
CA ASN A 225 29.27 15.57 14.37
C ASN A 225 28.42 15.60 15.65
N ILE A 226 28.98 15.98 16.80
CA ILE A 226 28.30 15.87 18.10
C ILE A 226 27.22 16.97 18.25
N THR A 227 27.53 18.21 17.88
CA THR A 227 26.60 19.35 17.96
C THR A 227 25.43 19.22 16.98
N LEU A 228 25.69 18.77 15.75
CA LEU A 228 24.67 18.56 14.72
C LEU A 228 23.75 17.38 15.06
N THR A 229 24.29 16.29 15.63
CA THR A 229 23.49 15.14 16.07
C THR A 229 22.57 15.51 17.23
N HIS A 230 23.05 16.29 18.21
CA HIS A 230 22.23 16.77 19.32
C HIS A 230 21.12 17.73 18.86
N PHE A 231 21.41 18.59 17.89
CA PHE A 231 20.42 19.45 17.25
C PHE A 231 19.33 18.65 16.51
N VAL A 232 19.73 17.66 15.71
CA VAL A 232 18.81 16.77 14.99
C VAL A 232 17.95 15.96 15.96
N GLN A 233 18.53 15.43 17.05
CA GLN A 233 17.78 14.73 18.11
C GLN A 233 16.78 15.65 18.80
N ARG A 234 17.15 16.90 19.11
CA ARG A 234 16.24 17.86 19.73
C ARG A 234 15.09 18.26 18.81
N LEU A 235 15.33 18.36 17.49
CA LEU A 235 14.27 18.56 16.49
C LEU A 235 13.37 17.33 16.37
N ARG A 236 13.96 16.14 16.49
CA ARG A 236 13.23 14.87 16.51
C ARG A 236 12.21 14.87 17.64
N ASP A 237 12.56 15.32 18.85
CA ASP A 237 11.66 15.37 20.02
C ASP A 237 10.45 16.31 19.88
N LYS A 238 10.33 17.10 18.80
CA LYS A 238 9.27 18.10 18.62
C LYS A 238 8.10 17.54 17.81
N GLU A 239 6.90 18.06 18.07
CA GLU A 239 5.63 17.68 17.41
C GLU A 239 5.54 18.16 15.95
N LEU A 240 6.56 17.93 15.13
CA LEU A 240 6.53 18.14 13.69
C LEU A 240 5.89 16.94 13.00
N VAL A 241 4.92 17.22 12.14
CA VAL A 241 4.13 16.21 11.44
C VAL A 241 4.22 16.47 9.94
N LEU A 242 4.61 15.43 9.19
CA LEU A 242 4.53 15.38 7.74
C LEU A 242 3.10 15.00 7.32
N ASP A 243 2.42 15.90 6.64
CA ASP A 243 1.14 15.70 6.00
C ASP A 243 1.36 15.35 4.52
N TYR A 244 1.05 14.11 4.16
CA TYR A 244 1.15 13.60 2.79
C TYR A 244 -0.21 13.14 2.24
N GLN A 245 -1.31 13.67 2.77
CA GLN A 245 -2.62 13.51 2.15
C GLN A 245 -2.55 13.82 0.64
N MET A 246 -3.20 13.01 -0.17
CA MET A 246 -3.24 13.21 -1.61
C MET A 246 -3.96 14.52 -1.93
N LEU A 247 -3.51 15.22 -2.96
CA LEU A 247 -4.14 16.43 -3.49
C LEU A 247 -5.25 16.07 -4.49
N THR A 248 -5.01 15.04 -5.30
CA THR A 248 -5.92 14.55 -6.34
C THR A 248 -6.06 13.04 -6.29
N ALA A 249 -7.02 12.47 -7.04
CA ALA A 249 -7.06 11.02 -7.24
C ALA A 249 -5.77 10.53 -7.93
N PRO A 250 -5.33 9.29 -7.66
CA PRO A 250 -4.25 8.67 -8.40
C PRO A 250 -4.60 8.60 -9.89
N PHE A 251 -3.64 8.86 -10.76
CA PHE A 251 -3.86 8.88 -12.20
C PHE A 251 -2.74 8.17 -12.96
N VAL A 252 -3.08 7.66 -14.12
CA VAL A 252 -2.14 6.99 -15.03
C VAL A 252 -1.53 8.05 -15.94
N GLN A 253 -0.21 8.06 -16.05
CA GLN A 253 0.51 8.86 -17.04
C GLN A 253 1.86 8.19 -17.33
N ASN A 254 2.29 8.19 -18.59
CA ASN A 254 3.57 7.62 -19.02
C ASN A 254 3.78 6.16 -18.57
N GLY A 255 2.70 5.38 -18.52
CA GLY A 255 2.75 3.98 -18.10
C GLY A 255 3.10 3.78 -16.62
N ALA A 256 2.78 4.74 -15.74
CA ALA A 256 2.83 4.57 -14.29
C ALA A 256 1.62 5.20 -13.58
N ILE A 257 1.40 4.77 -12.34
CA ILE A 257 0.41 5.35 -11.43
C ILE A 257 1.09 6.48 -10.67
N ASN A 258 0.61 7.70 -10.86
CA ASN A 258 1.09 8.90 -10.20
C ASN A 258 0.16 9.24 -9.04
N MET A 259 0.76 9.55 -7.88
CA MET A 259 0.07 9.97 -6.67
C MET A 259 0.66 11.30 -6.21
N LEU A 260 -0.12 12.38 -6.31
CA LEU A 260 0.30 13.71 -5.88
C LEU A 260 -0.10 13.92 -4.42
N SER A 261 0.89 14.10 -3.55
CA SER A 261 0.72 14.33 -2.11
C SER A 261 1.04 15.77 -1.72
N LYS A 262 0.49 16.21 -0.58
CA LYS A 262 0.67 17.58 -0.06
C LYS A 262 2.12 17.88 0.33
N GLY A 263 2.80 16.94 0.98
CA GLY A 263 4.22 17.04 1.33
C GLY A 263 4.57 18.21 2.26
N GLU A 264 3.70 18.56 3.21
CA GLU A 264 3.91 19.69 4.14
C GLU A 264 4.36 19.18 5.51
N ILE A 265 5.47 19.71 6.03
CA ILE A 265 5.85 19.50 7.44
C ILE A 265 5.40 20.70 8.25
N SER A 266 4.54 20.47 9.25
CA SER A 266 4.00 21.56 10.09
C SER A 266 3.91 21.20 11.56
N TRP A 267 3.87 22.24 12.40
CA TRP A 267 3.65 22.09 13.84
C TRP A 267 2.30 21.43 14.11
N ARG A 268 2.34 20.26 14.78
CA ARG A 268 1.19 19.39 15.09
C ARG A 268 0.33 19.00 13.87
N GLY A 269 0.83 19.21 12.65
CA GLY A 269 0.06 18.94 11.42
C GLY A 269 -1.06 19.95 11.16
N HIS A 270 -1.00 21.16 11.74
CA HIS A 270 -1.98 22.23 11.54
C HIS A 270 -1.83 22.97 10.20
N GLY A 271 -0.70 22.77 9.49
CA GLY A 271 -0.39 23.51 8.26
C GLY A 271 -0.12 24.99 8.53
N GLY A 272 -0.46 25.86 7.56
CA GLY A 272 -0.31 27.31 7.68
C GLY A 272 1.05 27.85 7.23
N THR A 273 1.74 27.10 6.36
CA THR A 273 2.97 27.54 5.70
C THR A 273 2.65 28.68 4.70
N PRO A 274 3.29 29.86 4.79
CA PRO A 274 2.92 31.07 4.03
C PRO A 274 3.49 31.11 2.59
N PHE A 275 3.86 29.95 2.05
CA PHE A 275 4.38 29.78 0.71
C PHE A 275 3.88 28.44 0.14
N HIS A 276 4.03 28.27 -1.18
CA HIS A 276 3.48 27.13 -1.90
C HIS A 276 4.61 26.29 -2.51
N PRO A 277 4.35 25.00 -2.80
CA PRO A 277 5.32 24.18 -3.50
C PRO A 277 5.55 24.67 -4.94
N PRO A 278 6.77 24.53 -5.48
CA PRO A 278 7.02 24.82 -6.88
C PRO A 278 6.33 23.77 -7.78
N ASN A 279 6.07 24.16 -9.03
CA ASN A 279 5.60 23.22 -10.04
C ASN A 279 6.75 22.30 -10.48
N ILE A 280 6.73 21.06 -10.03
CA ILE A 280 7.71 20.04 -10.44
C ILE A 280 7.21 19.31 -11.68
N ARG A 281 8.07 19.24 -12.70
CA ARG A 281 7.88 18.30 -13.81
C ARG A 281 8.48 16.96 -13.41
N ILE A 282 7.61 15.98 -13.18
CA ILE A 282 8.03 14.61 -12.90
C ILE A 282 8.48 13.98 -14.22
N PRO A 283 9.73 13.52 -14.34
CA PRO A 283 10.18 12.84 -15.55
C PRO A 283 9.42 11.52 -15.74
N ALA A 284 9.41 11.00 -16.95
CA ALA A 284 8.86 9.66 -17.19
C ALA A 284 9.63 8.64 -16.34
N PRO A 285 8.93 7.66 -15.73
CA PRO A 285 9.55 6.67 -14.87
C PRO A 285 10.58 5.85 -15.66
N HIS A 286 11.75 5.62 -15.08
CA HIS A 286 12.82 4.87 -15.76
C HIS A 286 12.55 3.35 -15.75
N GLY A 287 11.62 2.90 -14.91
CA GLY A 287 11.16 1.51 -14.85
C GLY A 287 12.13 0.56 -14.12
N VAL A 288 13.22 1.08 -13.55
CA VAL A 288 14.23 0.30 -12.81
C VAL A 288 13.72 -0.05 -11.41
N HIS A 289 13.05 0.89 -10.75
CA HIS A 289 12.53 0.72 -9.40
C HIS A 289 11.03 0.41 -9.39
N MET A 290 10.54 -0.18 -8.29
CA MET A 290 9.11 -0.46 -8.15
C MET A 290 8.30 0.81 -7.85
N ILE A 291 8.89 1.74 -7.09
CA ILE A 291 8.31 3.01 -6.68
C ILE A 291 9.42 4.06 -6.74
N GLU A 292 9.10 5.24 -7.25
CA GLU A 292 10.00 6.39 -7.32
C GLU A 292 9.34 7.55 -6.55
N PHE A 293 10.08 8.16 -5.62
CA PHE A 293 9.58 9.28 -4.81
C PHE A 293 10.22 10.58 -5.27
N TYR A 294 9.38 11.59 -5.52
CA TYR A 294 9.81 12.94 -5.85
C TYR A 294 9.34 13.88 -4.74
N ALA A 295 10.26 14.68 -4.21
CA ALA A 295 9.98 15.67 -3.18
C ALA A 295 10.48 17.05 -3.62
N SER A 296 9.69 18.08 -3.36
CA SER A 296 10.08 19.48 -3.52
C SER A 296 10.88 19.97 -2.31
N ASP A 297 11.65 21.03 -2.55
CA ASP A 297 12.24 21.88 -1.50
C ASP A 297 11.20 22.40 -0.49
N TYR A 298 9.93 22.51 -0.89
CA TYR A 298 8.79 22.82 -0.02
C TYR A 298 8.73 21.96 1.24
N LEU A 299 9.09 20.68 1.18
CA LEU A 299 9.10 19.79 2.34
C LEU A 299 10.11 20.26 3.39
N ALA A 300 11.34 20.57 2.97
CA ALA A 300 12.38 21.08 3.87
C ALA A 300 12.09 22.53 4.31
N ASN A 301 11.64 23.39 3.39
CA ASN A 301 11.31 24.78 3.67
C ASN A 301 10.17 24.90 4.69
N SER A 302 9.10 24.10 4.55
CA SER A 302 7.97 24.08 5.51
C SER A 302 8.44 23.62 6.89
N MET A 303 9.26 22.56 6.96
CA MET A 303 9.89 22.11 8.20
C MET A 303 10.69 23.23 8.88
N LEU A 304 11.55 23.94 8.14
CA LEU A 304 12.39 25.01 8.67
C LEU A 304 11.54 26.20 9.15
N TYR A 305 10.53 26.59 8.39
CA TYR A 305 9.59 27.64 8.76
C TYR A 305 8.88 27.32 10.10
N HIS A 306 8.32 26.12 10.24
CA HIS A 306 7.65 25.71 11.48
C HIS A 306 8.63 25.55 12.64
N SER A 307 9.82 25.02 12.39
CA SER A 307 10.87 24.90 13.41
C SER A 307 11.31 26.27 13.94
N TYR A 308 11.45 27.26 13.06
CA TYR A 308 11.76 28.63 13.43
C TYR A 308 10.65 29.29 14.22
N ARG A 309 9.39 29.17 13.76
CA ARG A 309 8.22 29.74 14.45
C ARG A 309 8.07 29.22 15.87
N GLN A 310 8.47 27.98 16.11
CA GLN A 310 8.42 27.34 17.42
C GLN A 310 9.73 27.43 18.22
N LYS A 311 10.72 28.22 17.75
CA LYS A 311 12.04 28.38 18.40
C LYS A 311 12.84 27.09 18.55
N PHE A 312 12.59 26.09 17.69
CA PHE A 312 13.34 24.84 17.72
C PHE A 312 14.75 24.99 17.15
N LEU A 313 15.02 26.10 16.46
CA LEU A 313 16.33 26.46 15.96
C LEU A 313 17.18 27.20 17.00
N ASP A 314 16.61 27.55 18.16
CA ASP A 314 17.32 28.25 19.21
C ASP A 314 18.16 27.25 20.02
N VAL A 315 19.45 27.52 20.16
CA VAL A 315 20.42 26.62 20.79
C VAL A 315 21.19 27.34 21.88
N THR A 316 21.00 26.90 23.12
CA THR A 316 21.88 27.24 24.23
C THR A 316 23.05 26.26 24.25
N VAL A 317 24.27 26.80 24.26
CA VAL A 317 25.53 26.07 24.36
C VAL A 317 26.20 26.46 25.66
N GLY A 318 26.18 25.55 26.64
CA GLY A 318 26.84 25.70 27.93
C GLY A 318 27.99 24.72 28.15
N PRO A 319 28.71 24.82 29.27
CA PRO A 319 29.81 23.92 29.65
C PRO A 319 29.40 22.44 29.68
N GLU A 320 28.14 22.15 29.99
CA GLU A 320 27.52 20.82 30.03
C GLU A 320 27.26 20.23 28.64
N SER A 321 27.30 21.06 27.59
CA SER A 321 27.00 20.61 26.22
C SER A 321 28.10 19.69 25.65
N SER A 322 29.34 19.77 26.13
CA SER A 322 30.38 18.78 25.84
C SER A 322 31.56 18.84 26.82
N PRO A 323 32.32 17.74 27.03
CA PRO A 323 33.50 17.75 27.90
C PRO A 323 34.58 18.75 27.47
N GLN A 324 34.64 19.08 26.18
CA GLN A 324 35.59 20.06 25.63
C GLN A 324 35.17 21.49 25.93
N LEU A 325 33.85 21.75 25.95
CA LEU A 325 33.28 23.06 26.28
C LEU A 325 33.34 23.34 27.78
N GLN A 326 33.35 22.30 28.62
CA GLN A 326 33.41 22.42 30.07
C GLN A 326 34.59 23.25 30.57
N GLY A 327 35.78 23.09 29.97
CA GLY A 327 36.98 23.87 30.30
C GLY A 327 37.11 25.18 29.55
N LEU A 328 36.34 25.38 28.48
CA LEU A 328 36.41 26.56 27.60
C LEU A 328 35.42 27.65 28.01
N LEU A 329 34.19 27.28 28.35
CA LEU A 329 33.08 28.19 28.65
C LEU A 329 33.06 28.62 30.12
N VAL A 330 34.19 29.09 30.63
CA VAL A 330 34.36 29.60 32.00
C VAL A 330 35.09 30.94 32.00
N THR A 331 34.87 31.73 33.04
CA THR A 331 35.48 33.07 33.17
C THR A 331 36.82 33.07 33.93
N THR A 332 37.04 32.10 34.83
CA THR A 332 38.34 31.89 35.49
C THR A 332 39.06 30.71 34.87
N CYS A 333 40.22 30.95 34.24
CA CYS A 333 40.97 29.88 33.60
C CYS A 333 41.77 29.08 34.63
N GLY A 334 41.78 27.76 34.47
CA GLY A 334 42.68 26.87 35.20
C GLY A 334 44.11 26.91 34.64
N PRO A 335 45.05 26.14 35.22
CA PRO A 335 46.48 26.13 34.83
C PRO A 335 46.76 25.67 33.38
N ALA A 336 45.74 25.22 32.64
CA ALA A 336 45.82 24.77 31.25
C ALA A 336 45.72 25.90 30.20
N GLY A 337 45.54 27.16 30.62
CA GLY A 337 45.94 28.34 29.83
C GLY A 337 45.06 28.76 28.65
N PHE A 338 43.81 28.31 28.55
CA PHE A 338 42.86 28.91 27.61
C PHE A 338 41.40 28.70 28.04
N CYS A 339 40.72 29.80 28.37
CA CYS A 339 39.27 29.83 28.58
C CYS A 339 38.68 31.15 28.06
N LEU A 340 37.35 31.20 27.91
CA LEU A 340 36.66 32.35 27.32
C LEU A 340 36.88 33.65 28.11
N GLY A 341 37.02 33.56 29.44
CA GLY A 341 37.33 34.71 30.29
C GLY A 341 38.65 35.41 29.94
N GLU A 342 39.70 34.66 29.63
CA GLU A 342 40.99 35.20 29.18
C GLU A 342 40.91 35.75 27.75
N PHE A 343 40.20 35.04 26.86
CA PHE A 343 40.00 35.50 25.47
C PHE A 343 39.23 36.84 25.40
N LEU A 344 38.22 37.03 26.24
CA LEU A 344 37.41 38.25 26.31
C LEU A 344 37.92 39.26 27.34
N GLY A 345 39.06 39.00 27.98
CA GLY A 345 39.80 39.89 28.89
C GLY A 345 38.98 40.38 30.09
N THR A 346 38.23 41.46 29.90
CA THR A 346 37.43 42.12 30.94
C THR A 346 36.36 41.22 31.55
N LEU A 347 35.96 40.15 30.86
CA LEU A 347 34.93 39.23 31.33
C LEU A 347 35.39 38.45 32.58
N GLY A 348 36.65 38.00 32.62
CA GLY A 348 37.22 37.29 33.78
C GLY A 348 37.38 38.18 35.00
N GLU A 349 37.71 39.46 34.79
CA GLU A 349 37.89 40.45 35.87
C GLU A 349 36.56 40.92 36.47
N GLN A 350 35.54 41.15 35.63
CA GLN A 350 34.24 41.66 36.07
C GLN A 350 33.34 40.57 36.65
N PHE A 351 33.47 39.32 36.19
CA PHE A 351 32.63 38.19 36.59
C PHE A 351 33.47 36.96 36.91
N PRO A 352 34.24 36.96 38.01
CA PRO A 352 35.08 35.83 38.39
C PRO A 352 34.25 34.60 38.78
N ASP A 353 34.81 33.42 38.50
CA ASP A 353 34.31 32.09 38.88
C ASP A 353 32.90 31.78 38.35
N ARG A 354 32.64 32.16 37.10
CA ARG A 354 31.36 31.93 36.41
C ARG A 354 31.51 30.98 35.24
N GLN A 355 30.41 30.30 34.96
CA GLN A 355 30.19 29.56 33.72
C GLN A 355 29.55 30.48 32.69
N VAL A 356 29.86 30.27 31.43
CA VAL A 356 29.32 31.04 30.31
C VAL A 356 28.41 30.16 29.48
N GLU A 357 27.19 30.63 29.25
CA GLU A 357 26.28 30.05 28.29
C GLU A 357 26.19 30.97 27.07
N ILE A 358 26.23 30.39 25.88
CA ILE A 358 26.07 31.12 24.62
C ILE A 358 24.74 30.71 24.01
N GLU A 359 23.84 31.68 23.87
CA GLU A 359 22.54 31.49 23.25
C GLU A 359 22.58 31.90 21.78
N PHE A 360 22.36 30.93 20.89
CA PHE A 360 22.20 31.16 19.46
C PHE A 360 20.71 31.20 19.12
N PHE A 361 20.27 32.32 18.53
CA PHE A 361 18.90 32.50 18.08
C PHE A 361 18.84 32.65 16.57
N ALA A 362 17.92 31.93 15.92
CA ALA A 362 17.65 32.16 14.52
C ALA A 362 16.94 33.51 14.36
N LYS A 363 17.48 34.43 13.55
CA LYS A 363 16.82 35.72 13.24
C LYS A 363 15.85 35.63 12.07
N LYS A 364 16.18 34.81 11.08
CA LYS A 364 15.42 34.61 9.85
C LYS A 364 15.65 33.19 9.34
N VAL A 365 14.67 32.63 8.65
CA VAL A 365 14.84 31.41 7.84
C VAL A 365 14.97 31.80 6.37
N GLU A 366 16.00 31.28 5.72
CA GLU A 366 16.14 31.35 4.28
C GLU A 366 15.27 30.26 3.66
N ILE A 367 14.29 30.69 2.86
CA ILE A 367 13.41 29.81 2.09
C ILE A 367 13.94 29.88 0.67
N HIS A 368 14.42 28.75 0.15
CA HIS A 368 14.77 28.66 -1.26
C HIS A 368 13.46 28.57 -2.06
N GLN A 369 13.19 29.60 -2.88
CA GLN A 369 12.14 29.57 -3.88
C GLN A 369 12.84 29.59 -5.24
N ASN A 370 12.86 28.44 -5.93
CA ASN A 370 13.35 28.34 -7.29
C ASN A 370 12.32 28.82 -8.32
#